data_AF-A0A383DU58-F1
#
_entry.id   AF-A0A383DU58-F1
#
_cell.length_a   1.000
_cell.length_b   1.000
_cell.length_c   1.000
_cell.angle_alpha   90.00
_cell.angle_beta   90.00
_cell.angle_gamma   90.00
#
_symmetry.space_group_name_H-M   'P 1'
#
loop_
_entity.id
_entity.type
_entity.pdbx_description
1 polymer ?
#
loop_
_entity_poly.entity_id
_entity_poly.type
_entity_poly.pdbx_seq_one_letter_code
_entity_poly.pdbx_strand_id
1 'polypeptide(L)'
;MEKWMKIVSLDEGLIEFKLYPFQKKIVDTIHTSRFTICKLPRQSGKSTTTVAYLMHYAMFNPNSNIAILANKSSTARDILGRLQLAYENLPKWMQQGVI
;
A
#
# COMPACT_ATOMS: atom_id res chain seq x y z
N MET A 1 -6.34 5.61 -5.16
CA MET A 1 -5.18 4.71 -5.30
C MET A 1 -4.95 4.29 -6.75
N GLU A 2 -5.95 3.75 -7.46
CA GLU A 2 -5.77 3.16 -8.81
C GLU A 2 -5.19 4.10 -9.89
N LYS A 3 -5.45 5.42 -9.79
CA LYS A 3 -5.02 6.39 -10.82
C LYS A 3 -3.54 6.78 -10.75
N TRP A 4 -2.95 6.83 -9.57
CA TRP A 4 -1.64 7.47 -9.35
C TRP A 4 -0.61 6.55 -8.75
N MET A 5 -1.04 5.51 -8.03
CA MET A 5 -0.11 4.57 -7.43
C MET A 5 0.36 3.55 -8.46
N LYS A 6 1.66 3.30 -8.46
CA LYS A 6 2.28 2.28 -9.30
C LYS A 6 2.91 1.19 -8.44
N ILE A 7 2.92 -0.02 -8.96
CA ILE A 7 3.51 -1.21 -8.33
C ILE A 7 4.50 -1.88 -9.28
N VAL A 8 5.44 -2.63 -8.71
CA VAL A 8 6.35 -3.45 -9.49
C VAL A 8 5.67 -4.77 -9.83
N SER A 9 5.36 -4.96 -11.10
CA SER A 9 5.09 -6.24 -11.74
C SER A 9 6.43 -6.94 -12.05
N LEU A 10 6.46 -8.26 -11.91
CA LEU A 10 7.64 -9.06 -12.25
C LEU A 10 7.91 -9.06 -13.75
N ASP A 11 6.85 -9.04 -14.56
CA ASP A 11 6.94 -9.19 -16.02
C ASP A 11 6.97 -7.84 -16.74
N GLU A 12 6.22 -6.86 -16.23
CA GLU A 12 5.98 -5.57 -16.91
C GLU A 12 6.70 -4.39 -16.25
N GLY A 13 7.43 -4.64 -15.16
CA GLY A 13 8.05 -3.59 -14.37
C GLY A 13 7.01 -2.69 -13.70
N LEU A 14 7.18 -1.37 -13.78
CA LEU A 14 6.43 -0.43 -12.97
C LEU A 14 5.11 -0.03 -13.64
N ILE A 15 4.00 -0.63 -13.19
CA ILE A 15 2.66 -0.49 -13.78
C ILE A 15 1.68 0.20 -12.83
N GLU A 16 0.57 0.71 -13.38
CA GLU A 16 -0.53 1.24 -12.57
C GLU A 16 -1.15 0.17 -11.69
N PHE A 17 -1.42 0.50 -10.43
CA PHE A 17 -2.01 -0.44 -9.49
C PHE A 17 -3.53 -0.56 -9.66
N LYS A 18 -3.94 -1.43 -10.59
CA LYS A 18 -5.35 -1.79 -10.80
C LYS A 18 -5.78 -2.84 -9.78
N LEU A 19 -6.78 -2.54 -8.97
CA LEU A 19 -7.24 -3.44 -7.93
C LEU A 19 -8.20 -4.49 -8.50
N TYR A 20 -7.98 -5.75 -8.14
CA TYR A 20 -8.99 -6.79 -8.35
C TYR A 20 -10.22 -6.53 -7.46
N PRO A 21 -11.41 -7.06 -7.82
CA PRO A 21 -12.65 -6.85 -7.05
C PRO A 21 -12.52 -7.21 -5.55
N PHE A 22 -11.80 -8.29 -5.23
CA PHE A 22 -11.58 -8.67 -3.83
C PHE A 22 -10.62 -7.71 -3.09
N GLN A 23 -9.66 -7.10 -3.79
CA GLN A 23 -8.73 -6.13 -3.20
C GLN A 23 -9.47 -4.83 -2.89
N LYS A 24 -10.41 -4.41 -3.74
CA LYS A 24 -11.32 -3.29 -3.44
C LYS A 24 -12.11 -3.55 -2.16
N LYS A 25 -12.68 -4.75 -2.02
CA LYS A 25 -13.37 -5.15 -0.79
C LYS A 25 -12.46 -5.11 0.45
N ILE A 26 -11.20 -5.53 0.33
CA ILE A 26 -10.23 -5.44 1.43
C ILE A 26 -10.02 -3.96 1.81
N VAL A 27 -9.77 -3.09 0.83
CA VAL A 27 -9.59 -1.65 1.04
C VAL A 27 -10.80 -1.03 1.73
N ASP A 28 -12.01 -1.29 1.22
CA ASP A 28 -13.24 -0.72 1.76
C ASP A 28 -13.49 -1.18 3.20
N THR A 29 -13.20 -2.46 3.48
CA THR A 29 -13.31 -3.02 4.84
C THR A 29 -12.35 -2.32 5.80
N ILE A 30 -11.07 -2.17 5.41
CA ILE A 30 -10.06 -1.49 6.23
C ILE A 30 -10.41 -0.01 6.42
N HIS A 31 -10.95 0.65 5.39
CA HIS A 31 -11.29 2.08 5.45
C HIS A 31 -12.49 2.39 6.35
N THR A 32 -13.49 1.52 6.36
CA THR A 32 -14.74 1.73 7.12
C THR A 32 -14.69 1.20 8.54
N SER A 33 -13.78 0.24 8.83
CA SER A 33 -13.71 -0.44 10.11
C SER A 33 -12.42 -0.11 10.85
N ARG A 34 -12.54 0.35 12.11
CA ARG A 34 -11.40 0.62 12.99
C ARG A 34 -10.48 -0.59 13.19
N PHE A 35 -11.06 -1.79 13.24
CA PHE A 35 -10.32 -3.05 13.39
C PHE A 35 -10.75 -4.01 12.28
N THR A 36 -9.77 -4.56 11.56
CA THR A 36 -10.01 -5.49 10.45
C THR A 36 -9.06 -6.68 10.56
N ILE A 37 -9.61 -7.89 10.48
CA ILE A 37 -8.84 -9.14 10.42
C ILE A 37 -9.16 -9.83 9.09
N CYS A 38 -8.12 -10.11 8.29
CA CYS A 38 -8.28 -10.71 6.97
C CYS A 38 -7.69 -12.13 6.93
N LYS A 39 -8.52 -13.13 6.63
CA LYS A 39 -8.08 -14.49 6.29
C LYS A 39 -8.00 -14.64 4.77
N LEU A 40 -6.78 -14.65 4.23
CA LEU A 40 -6.54 -14.54 2.78
C LEU A 40 -5.61 -15.63 2.26
N PRO A 41 -5.82 -16.13 1.01
CA PRO A 41 -4.95 -17.13 0.41
C PRO A 41 -3.54 -16.58 0.13
N ARG A 42 -2.59 -17.49 -0.13
CA ARG A 42 -1.22 -17.13 -0.57
C ARG A 42 -1.24 -16.49 -1.96
N GLN A 43 -0.18 -15.74 -2.29
CA GLN A 43 0.07 -15.17 -3.62
C GLN A 43 -1.06 -14.29 -4.21
N SER A 44 -1.94 -13.75 -3.37
CA SER A 44 -3.08 -12.90 -3.76
C SER A 44 -2.77 -11.41 -3.84
N GLY A 45 -1.50 -10.99 -3.81
CA GLY A 45 -1.15 -9.55 -3.81
C GLY A 45 -1.68 -8.76 -2.59
N LYS A 46 -2.06 -9.46 -1.51
CA LYS A 46 -2.64 -8.84 -0.30
C LYS A 46 -1.74 -7.81 0.36
N SER A 47 -0.44 -8.09 0.47
CA SER A 47 0.51 -7.17 1.09
C SER A 47 0.63 -5.87 0.30
N THR A 48 0.68 -5.95 -1.03
CA THR A 48 0.70 -4.78 -1.92
C THR A 48 -0.56 -3.94 -1.75
N THR A 49 -1.73 -4.59 -1.64
CA THR A 49 -3.02 -3.91 -1.41
C THR A 49 -3.03 -3.18 -0.07
N THR A 50 -2.58 -3.82 1.01
CA THR A 50 -2.52 -3.18 2.33
C THR A 50 -1.53 -2.01 2.35
N VAL A 51 -0.35 -2.18 1.74
CA VAL A 51 0.66 -1.11 1.62
C VAL A 51 0.12 0.10 0.87
N ALA A 52 -0.58 -0.13 -0.24
CA ALA A 52 -1.23 0.93 -1.00
C ALA A 52 -2.20 1.75 -0.16
N TYR A 53 -3.01 1.05 0.63
CA TYR A 53 -3.93 1.69 1.54
C TYR A 53 -3.21 2.45 2.66
N LEU A 54 -2.16 1.88 3.27
CA LEU A 54 -1.38 2.56 4.30
C LEU A 54 -0.71 3.83 3.78
N MET A 55 -0.20 3.82 2.55
CA MET A 55 0.35 5.01 1.90
C MET A 55 -0.72 6.08 1.72
N HIS A 56 -1.88 5.71 1.18
CA HIS A 56 -3.03 6.62 1.09
C HIS A 56 -3.39 7.19 2.46
N TYR A 57 -3.45 6.36 3.50
CA TYR A 57 -3.76 6.80 4.84
C TYR A 57 -2.73 7.81 5.35
N ALA A 58 -1.44 7.54 5.21
CA ALA A 58 -0.35 8.42 5.62
C ALA A 58 -0.41 9.80 4.94
N MET A 59 -0.74 9.83 3.65
CA MET A 59 -0.75 11.06 2.85
C MET A 59 -1.92 12.00 3.14
N PHE A 60 -3.07 11.43 3.52
CA PHE A 60 -4.32 12.18 3.67
C PHE A 60 -4.81 12.27 5.13
N ASN A 61 -4.07 11.70 6.09
CA ASN A 61 -4.36 11.81 7.52
C ASN A 61 -3.13 12.40 8.24
N PRO A 62 -3.10 13.73 8.46
CA PRO A 62 -1.96 14.37 9.12
C PRO A 62 -1.80 13.88 10.56
N ASN A 63 -0.57 13.91 11.07
CA ASN A 63 -0.22 13.48 12.43
C ASN A 63 -0.58 12.01 12.74
N SER A 64 -0.63 11.15 11.73
CA SER A 64 -0.85 9.72 11.91
C SER A 64 0.46 8.95 12.04
N ASN A 65 0.56 8.08 13.05
CA ASN A 65 1.68 7.17 13.23
C ASN A 65 1.27 5.76 12.77
N ILE A 66 1.97 5.23 11.76
CA ILE A 66 1.70 3.92 11.18
C ILE A 66 2.84 2.96 11.54
N ALA A 67 2.49 1.80 12.11
CA ALA A 67 3.43 0.75 12.44
C ALA A 67 3.17 -0.52 11.61
N ILE A 68 4.23 -1.14 11.09
CA ILE A 68 4.17 -2.42 10.38
C ILE A 68 4.90 -3.46 11.23
N LEU A 69 4.16 -4.46 11.72
CA LEU A 69 4.71 -5.54 12.54
C LEU A 69 4.74 -6.84 11.73
N ALA A 70 5.85 -7.57 11.85
CA ALA A 70 6.03 -8.90 11.27
C ALA A 70 6.92 -9.74 12.19
N ASN A 71 6.84 -11.07 12.06
CA ASN A 71 7.66 -12.00 12.85
C ASN A 71 9.18 -11.78 12.65
N LYS A 72 9.60 -11.31 11.47
CA LYS A 72 10.99 -10.96 11.17
C LYS A 72 11.10 -9.49 10.76
N SER A 73 12.11 -8.79 11.28
CA SER A 73 12.36 -7.38 10.96
C SER A 73 12.65 -7.15 9.47
N SER A 74 13.24 -8.14 8.79
CA SER A 74 13.47 -8.08 7.35
C SER A 74 12.16 -8.07 6.56
N THR A 75 11.14 -8.81 6.99
CA THR A 75 9.82 -8.82 6.35
C THR A 75 9.11 -7.48 6.48
N ALA A 76 9.16 -6.86 7.67
CA ALA A 76 8.60 -5.52 7.87
C ALA A 76 9.32 -4.47 7.00
N ARG A 77 10.65 -4.53 6.91
CA ARG A 77 11.46 -3.63 6.08
C ARG A 77 11.19 -3.79 4.58
N ASP A 78 11.02 -5.02 4.08
CA ASP A 78 10.68 -5.26 2.66
C ASP A 78 9.33 -4.62 2.29
N ILE A 79 8.34 -4.75 3.17
CA ILE A 79 7.02 -4.11 2.98
C ILE A 79 7.15 -2.58 2.95
N LEU A 80 7.96 -2.00 3.84
CA LEU A 80 8.22 -0.56 3.86
C LEU A 80 8.98 -0.08 2.60
N GLY A 81 9.94 -0.86 2.10
CA GLY A 81 10.66 -0.53 0.86
C GLY A 81 9.74 -0.47 -0.36
N ARG A 82 8.74 -1.36 -0.44
CA ARG A 82 7.70 -1.29 -1.49
C ARG A 82 6.84 -0.03 -1.39
N LEU A 83 6.56 0.42 -0.16
CA LEU A 83 5.83 1.67 0.08
C LEU A 83 6.65 2.86 -0.42
N GLN A 84 7.93 2.93 -0.06
CA GLN A 84 8.85 3.97 -0.49
C GLN A 84 8.92 4.06 -2.02
N LEU A 85 9.11 2.92 -2.70
CA LEU A 85 9.17 2.90 -4.16
C LEU A 85 7.87 3.40 -4.81
N ALA A 86 6.72 2.99 -4.28
CA ALA A 86 5.42 3.47 -4.77
C ALA A 86 5.26 4.98 -4.56
N TYR A 87 5.75 5.50 -3.44
CA TYR A 87 5.71 6.91 -3.07
C TYR A 87 6.58 7.78 -3.99
N GLU A 88 7.83 7.38 -4.24
CA GLU A 88 8.78 8.07 -5.13
C GLU A 88 8.26 8.17 -6.58
N ASN A 89 7.38 7.25 -6.97
CA ASN A 89 6.76 7.21 -8.30
C ASN A 89 5.41 7.95 -8.39
N LEU A 90 4.94 8.58 -7.31
CA LEU A 90 3.74 9.44 -7.36
C LEU A 90 4.01 10.71 -8.17
N PRO A 91 2.96 11.38 -8.69
CA PRO A 91 3.13 12.69 -9.29
C PRO A 91 3.77 13.69 -8.32
N LYS A 92 4.73 14.49 -8.78
CA LYS A 92 5.48 15.44 -7.93
C LYS A 92 4.59 16.37 -7.11
N TRP A 93 3.46 16.82 -7.66
CA TRP A 93 2.50 17.68 -6.97
C TRP A 93 1.79 17.00 -5.78
N MET A 94 1.78 15.66 -5.73
CA MET A 94 1.16 14.86 -4.68
C MET A 94 2.17 14.41 -3.61
N GLN A 95 3.46 14.40 -3.94
CA GLN A 95 4.52 14.05 -3.00
C GLN A 95 4.65 15.16 -1.93
N GLN A 96 4.60 14.76 -0.67
CA GLN A 96 4.79 15.63 0.49
C GLN A 96 6.24 15.50 1.02
N GLY A 97 6.85 16.60 1.43
CA GLY A 97 8.19 16.55 2.05
C GLY A 97 9.35 16.26 1.09
N VAL A 98 9.17 16.45 -0.22
CA VAL A 98 10.27 16.57 -1.18
C VAL A 98 10.38 18.05 -1.57
N ILE A 99 11.41 18.73 -1.07
CA ILE A 99 11.94 20.00 -1.57
C ILE A 99 13.23 19.67 -2.31
#